data_AF-A0A535SAF5-F1
#
_entry.id   AF-A0A535SAF5-F1
#
_cell.length_a   1.000
_cell.length_b   1.000
_cell.length_c   1.000
_cell.angle_alpha   90.00
_cell.angle_beta   90.00
_cell.angle_gamma   90.00
#
_symmetry.space_group_name_H-M   'P 1'
#
loop_
_entity.id
_entity.type
_entity.pdbx_description
1 polymer ?
#
loop_
_entity_poly.entity_id
_entity_poly.type
_entity_poly.pdbx_seq_one_letter_code
_entity_poly.pdbx_strand_id
1 'polypeptide(L)' 'MESLALALGGEQGSRLTAVLRMRCSPDTLLRLLRRLPNDAFEPPRVVSLDEWAWRRGHRYGTLICDLERHR' A
#
# COMPACT_ATOMS: atom_id res chain seq x y z
N MET A 1 2.73 15.60 -3.91
CA MET A 1 2.44 14.39 -4.70
C MET A 1 2.65 13.10 -3.91
N GLU A 2 3.68 13.00 -3.08
CA GLU A 2 3.91 11.83 -2.22
C GLU A 2 2.76 11.56 -1.24
N SER A 3 2.28 12.58 -0.51
CA SER A 3 1.13 12.43 0.39
C SER A 3 -0.14 11.96 -0.32
N LEU A 4 -0.32 12.37 -1.58
CA LEU A 4 -1.43 11.92 -2.42
C LEU A 4 -1.27 10.46 -2.83
N ALA A 5 -0.06 10.07 -3.24
CA ALA A 5 0.26 8.69 -3.55
C ALA A 5 0.06 7.79 -2.32
N LEU A 6 0.50 8.24 -1.15
CA LEU A 6 0.35 7.50 0.12
C LEU A 6 -1.13 7.33 0.51
N ALA A 7 -1.93 8.38 0.39
CA ALA A 7 -3.33 8.34 0.80
C ALA A 7 -4.24 7.59 -0.18
N LEU A 8 -4.00 7.70 -1.50
CA LEU A 8 -4.92 7.23 -2.53
C LEU A 8 -4.34 6.16 -3.48
N GLY A 9 -3.04 5.88 -3.39
CA GLY A 9 -2.36 4.99 -4.33
C GLY A 9 -2.30 5.54 -5.76
N GLY A 10 -2.18 4.64 -6.73
CA GLY A 10 -2.01 4.96 -8.15
C GLY A 10 -3.28 5.49 -8.80
N GLU A 11 -4.26 4.61 -9.03
CA GLU A 11 -5.44 4.91 -9.85
C GLU A 11 -6.32 6.01 -9.26
N GLN A 12 -6.62 5.94 -7.96
CA GLN A 12 -7.46 6.95 -7.32
C GLN A 12 -6.73 8.29 -7.19
N GLY A 13 -5.42 8.25 -6.89
CA GLY A 13 -4.60 9.47 -6.88
C GLY A 13 -4.53 10.13 -8.27
N SER A 14 -4.38 9.34 -9.33
CA SER A 14 -4.39 9.85 -10.72
C SER A 14 -5.70 10.55 -11.05
N ARG A 15 -6.84 9.91 -10.75
CA ARG A 15 -8.17 10.50 -10.93
C ARG A 15 -8.31 11.83 -10.20
N LEU A 16 -7.86 11.91 -8.94
CA LEU A 16 -7.91 13.17 -8.20
C LEU A 16 -6.99 14.24 -8.81
N THR A 17 -5.78 13.86 -9.27
CA THR A 17 -4.88 14.83 -9.91
C THR A 17 -5.43 15.43 -11.20
N ALA A 18 -6.23 14.68 -11.95
CA ALA A 18 -6.90 15.19 -13.13
C ALA A 18 -7.92 16.28 -12.76
N VAL A 19 -8.71 16.07 -11.71
CA VAL A 19 -9.67 17.06 -11.18
C VAL A 19 -8.96 18.32 -10.68
N LEU A 20 -7.84 18.15 -9.97
CA LEU A 20 -7.03 19.25 -9.44
C LEU A 20 -6.15 19.95 -10.50
N ARG A 21 -6.25 19.58 -11.78
CA ARG A 21 -5.42 20.09 -12.89
C ARG A 21 -3.90 19.89 -12.69
N MET A 22 -3.50 18.86 -11.95
CA MET A 22 -2.12 18.45 -11.67
C MET A 22 -1.80 17.05 -12.22
N ARG A 23 -2.25 16.76 -13.45
CA ARG A 23 -2.25 15.42 -14.06
C ARG A 23 -0.97 14.63 -13.78
N CYS A 24 -1.13 13.46 -13.17
CA CYS A 24 -0.07 12.51 -12.88
C CYS A 24 -0.55 11.09 -13.19
N SER A 25 0.30 10.26 -13.81
CA SER A 25 -0.10 8.89 -14.10
C SER A 25 -0.18 8.04 -12.82
N PRO A 26 -1.05 7.00 -12.79
CA PRO A 26 -1.09 6.04 -11.69
C PRO A 26 0.30 5.45 -11.41
N ASP A 27 1.03 5.08 -12.47
CA ASP A 27 2.37 4.51 -12.35
C ASP A 27 3.39 5.48 -11.75
N THR A 28 3.26 6.77 -12.04
CA THR A 28 4.13 7.79 -11.44
C THR A 28 3.87 7.92 -9.94
N LEU A 29 2.61 7.89 -9.51
CA LEU A 29 2.26 7.89 -8.09
C LEU A 29 2.78 6.63 -7.38
N LEU A 30 2.61 5.45 -7.98
CA LEU A 30 3.14 4.20 -7.42
C LEU A 30 4.67 4.22 -7.35
N ARG A 31 5.34 4.79 -8.35
CA ARG A 31 6.79 4.96 -8.34
C ARG A 31 7.27 5.91 -7.25
N LEU A 32 6.52 6.98 -6.96
CA LEU A 32 6.80 7.86 -5.83
C LEU A 32 6.62 7.12 -4.51
N LEU A 33 5.51 6.40 -4.35
CA LEU A 33 5.22 5.64 -3.12
C LEU A 33 6.30 4.59 -2.84
N ARG A 34 6.76 3.85 -3.86
CA ARG A 34 7.84 2.85 -3.73
C ARG A 34 9.22 3.43 -3.40
N ARG A 35 9.41 4.74 -3.60
CA ARG A 35 10.66 5.45 -3.29
C ARG A 35 10.66 6.05 -1.89
N LEU A 36 9.51 6.08 -1.21
CA LEU A 36 9.45 6.55 0.16
C LEU A 36 10.31 5.63 1.05
N PRO A 37 11.07 6.20 1.99
CA PRO A 37 11.77 5.38 2.98
C PRO A 37 10.73 4.58 3.77
N ASN A 38 11.06 3.32 4.06
CA ASN A 38 10.28 2.57 5.03
C ASN A 38 10.64 3.08 6.42
N ASP A 39 9.62 3.31 7.24
CA ASP A 39 9.83 3.56 8.66
C ASP A 39 10.54 2.37 9.30
N ALA A 40 11.33 2.65 10.34
CA ALA A 40 11.96 1.59 11.12
C ALA A 40 10.87 0.68 11.69
N PHE A 41 10.90 -0.58 11.28
CA PHE A 41 9.96 -1.61 11.71
C PHE A 41 10.62 -2.46 12.79
N GLU A 42 10.01 -2.49 13.97
CA GLU A 42 10.38 -3.45 15.01
C GLU A 42 9.62 -4.76 14.75
N PRO A 43 10.30 -5.91 14.62
CA PRO A 43 9.63 -7.17 14.40
C PRO A 43 8.65 -7.53 15.53
N PRO A 44 7.42 -7.97 15.21
CA PRO A 44 6.45 -8.39 16.22
C PRO A 44 6.92 -9.64 16.94
N ARG A 45 6.64 -9.76 18.24
CA ARG A 45 6.96 -10.96 19.03
C ARG A 45 5.89 -12.03 18.91
N VAL A 46 4.63 -11.61 18.79
CA VAL A 46 3.48 -12.49 18.63
C VAL A 46 2.73 -12.09 17.37
N VAL A 47 2.59 -13.03 16.44
CA VAL A 47 1.93 -12.81 15.15
C VAL A 47 0.77 -13.76 14.94
N SER A 48 -0.30 -13.29 14.32
CA SER A 48 -1.22 -14.17 13.61
C SER A 48 -0.77 -14.31 12.17
N LEU A 49 -0.94 -15.53 11.65
CA LEU A 49 -0.75 -15.87 10.26
C LEU A 49 -2.11 -16.25 9.69
N ASP A 50 -2.46 -15.65 8.56
CA ASP A 50 -3.66 -16.00 7.80
C ASP A 50 -3.30 -16.10 6.32
N GLU A 51 -4.07 -16.88 5.57
CA GLU A 51 -3.90 -17.04 4.13
C GLU A 51 -5.02 -16.33 3.37
N TRP A 52 -4.64 -15.54 2.38
CA TRP A 52 -5.59 -14.85 1.52
C TRP A 52 -5.30 -15.14 0.06
N ALA A 53 -6.30 -14.94 -0.80
CA ALA A 53 -6.15 -15.11 -2.24
C ALA A 53 -6.53 -13.84 -3.00
N TRP A 54 -5.65 -13.36 -3.87
CA TRP A 54 -5.93 -12.22 -4.78
C TRP A 54 -7.11 -12.51 -5.70
N ARG A 55 -7.21 -13.77 -6.12
CA ARG A 55 -8.32 -14.37 -6.86
C ARG A 55 -8.36 -15.84 -6.43
N ARG A 56 -9.54 -16.32 -5.99
CA ARG A 56 -9.69 -17.71 -5.50
C ARG A 56 -9.05 -18.70 -6.48
N GLY A 57 -8.22 -19.60 -5.95
CA GLY A 57 -7.54 -20.66 -6.72
C GLY A 57 -6.34 -20.23 -7.58
N HIS A 58 -5.89 -18.97 -7.55
CA HIS A 58 -4.83 -18.50 -8.45
C HIS A 58 -3.55 -18.10 -7.73
N ARG A 59 -3.63 -17.15 -6.79
CA ARG A 59 -2.46 -16.60 -6.12
C ARG A 59 -2.78 -16.31 -4.67
N TYR A 60 -2.15 -17.08 -3.80
CA TYR A 60 -2.25 -16.92 -2.35
C TYR A 60 -1.15 -16.00 -1.84
N GLY A 61 -1.42 -15.37 -0.71
CA GLY A 61 -0.45 -14.62 0.08
C GLY A 61 -0.70 -14.87 1.57
N THR A 62 0.30 -14.59 2.37
CA THR A 62 0.21 -14.66 3.83
C THR A 62 -0.04 -13.26 4.37
N LEU A 63 -1.09 -13.10 5.16
CA LEU A 63 -1.27 -11.94 6.03
C LEU A 63 -0.55 -12.21 7.35
N ILE A 64 0.27 -11.25 7.78
CA ILE A 64 0.96 -11.26 9.06
C ILE A 64 0.44 -10.05 9.82
N CYS A 65 -0.07 -10.27 11.03
CA CYS A 65 -0.55 -9.21 11.91
C CYS A 65 0.15 -9.33 13.27
N ASP A 66 0.68 -8.22 13.76
CA ASP A 66 1.17 -8.04 15.12
C ASP A 66 -0.01 -8.03 16.09
N LEU A 67 -0.12 -9.11 16.87
CA LEU A 67 -1.22 -9.30 17.81
C LEU A 67 -1.09 -8.43 19.06
N GLU A 68 0.10 -7.96 19.39
CA GLU A 68 0.32 -7.11 20.55
C GLU A 68 -0.03 -5.65 20.23
N ARG A 69 0.20 -5.23 18.98
CA ARG A 69 -0.04 -3.84 18.52
C ARG A 69 -1.34 -3.66 17.74
N HIS A 70 -2.03 -4.75 17.41
CA HIS A 70 -3.24 -4.75 16.58
C HIS A 70 -2.98 -4.15 15.17
N ARG A 71 -1.89 -4.55 14.51
CA ARG A 71 -1.45 -4.01 13.20
C ARG A 71 -1.05 -5.08 12.21
#